data_AF-A0AA43P5U1-F1
#
_entry.id   AF-A0AA43P5U1-F1
#
_cell.length_a   1.000
_cell.length_b   1.000
_cell.length_c   1.000
_cell.angle_alpha   90.00
_cell.angle_beta   90.00
_cell.angle_gamma   90.00
#
_symmetry.space_group_name_H-M   'P 1'
#
loop_
_entity.id
_entity.type
_entity.pdbx_description
1 polymer ?
#
loop_
_entity_poly.entity_id
_entity_poly.type
_entity_poly.pdbx_seq_one_letter_code
_entity_poly.pdbx_strand_id
1 'polypeptide(L)'
;MRWQVPAADNIQAQADYLVRHPVPSGFKGIIFTDRAGNWLPIANAGYIVYWCNTGQIPVGAMGMSEQMLRMSVADFAHAYWGIQLADKRLVVDILQNKVKETAVLLPITSNTGGVGKTTSSRQLADRASQAGLRVLLIDGNIRQSSQRSFFDPKQDKPLHTIADWRPGMQAQVGANRGRNLGVPYDICFAPPAGIGVDWQIYRQYIQAARRLWDFVVLDLDRISADDLDDRENIANGLLLPYIQAGDPCLVIVKAGRQTQIDALNLLTAMAEHHLPKELIGIKDTVPVGLQDYRRLDYTRYGTFLGTEYQTVEASNHIANGDIRWDDPGLAFARENILNWALPDRGFNPDRFNPNANDDDRRKGRGRR
;
A
#
# COMPACT_ATOMS: atom_id res chain seq x y z
N MET A 1 -11.60 7.24 -0.18
CA MET A 1 -12.93 6.59 -0.05
C MET A 1 -13.95 7.64 0.40
N ARG A 2 -14.88 8.06 -0.48
CA ARG A 2 -16.22 8.38 0.03
C ARG A 2 -16.74 7.09 0.64
N TRP A 3 -17.34 7.16 1.81
CA TRP A 3 -18.03 6.05 2.47
C TRP A 3 -18.63 5.06 1.48
N GLN A 4 -17.98 3.92 1.29
CA GLN A 4 -18.55 2.78 0.60
C GLN A 4 -18.79 1.73 1.67
N VAL A 5 -20.07 1.48 1.93
CA VAL A 5 -20.50 0.43 2.85
C VAL A 5 -20.63 -0.84 2.01
N PRO A 6 -20.12 -2.01 2.46
CA PRO A 6 -20.20 -3.24 1.70
C PRO A 6 -21.62 -3.46 1.19
N ALA A 7 -21.74 -3.73 -0.10
CA ALA A 7 -22.96 -4.29 -0.64
C ALA A 7 -23.14 -5.67 -0.01
N ALA A 8 -23.99 -5.79 1.01
CA ALA A 8 -24.74 -7.02 1.10
C ALA A 8 -25.73 -7.02 -0.06
N ASP A 9 -25.76 -8.11 -0.80
CA ASP A 9 -26.61 -8.27 -1.98
C ASP A 9 -28.10 -8.12 -1.66
N ASN A 10 -28.48 -8.09 -0.38
CA ASN A 10 -29.85 -7.96 0.08
C ASN A 10 -30.01 -6.92 1.21
N ILE A 11 -30.19 -5.65 0.83
CA ILE A 11 -30.48 -4.53 1.76
C ILE A 11 -31.71 -4.83 2.61
N GLN A 12 -32.74 -5.45 2.01
CA GLN A 12 -33.98 -5.75 2.72
C GLN A 12 -33.73 -6.74 3.87
N ALA A 13 -32.92 -7.77 3.66
CA ALA A 13 -32.58 -8.71 4.71
C ALA A 13 -31.79 -8.05 5.87
N GLN A 14 -30.90 -7.11 5.58
CA GLN A 14 -30.21 -6.33 6.62
C GLN A 14 -31.18 -5.42 7.37
N ALA A 15 -32.07 -4.74 6.65
CA ALA A 15 -33.10 -3.89 7.24
C ALA A 15 -34.02 -4.69 8.17
N ASP A 16 -34.51 -5.85 7.70
CA ASP A 16 -35.37 -6.74 8.48
C ASP A 16 -34.65 -7.30 9.71
N TYR A 17 -33.33 -7.51 9.62
CA TYR A 17 -32.52 -7.93 10.77
C TYR A 17 -32.45 -6.82 11.82
N LEU A 18 -32.14 -5.58 11.42
CA LEU A 18 -32.00 -4.44 12.32
C LEU A 18 -33.33 -4.06 12.97
N VAL A 19 -34.44 -4.16 12.23
CA VAL A 19 -35.79 -3.95 12.78
C VAL A 19 -36.13 -5.00 13.84
N ARG A 20 -35.72 -6.26 13.64
CA ARG A 20 -35.89 -7.34 14.64
C ARG A 20 -34.95 -7.21 15.84
N HIS A 21 -33.90 -6.40 15.74
CA HIS A 21 -32.92 -6.15 16.79
C HIS A 21 -32.80 -4.64 17.03
N PRO A 22 -33.83 -4.00 17.62
CA PRO A 22 -33.82 -2.56 17.86
C PRO A 22 -32.70 -2.16 18.82
N VAL A 23 -32.29 -0.89 18.75
CA VAL A 23 -31.26 -0.34 19.65
C VAL A 23 -31.75 -0.46 21.10
N PRO A 24 -30.98 -1.12 21.99
CA PRO A 24 -31.37 -1.23 23.38
C PRO A 24 -31.48 0.14 24.06
N SER A 25 -32.38 0.26 25.04
CA SER A 25 -32.55 1.51 25.78
C SER A 25 -31.24 1.94 26.45
N GLY A 26 -30.90 3.23 26.33
CA GLY A 26 -29.64 3.80 26.83
C GLY A 26 -28.44 3.68 25.88
N PHE A 27 -28.58 2.99 24.74
CA PHE A 27 -27.52 2.87 23.73
C PHE A 27 -27.80 3.74 22.50
N LYS A 28 -26.77 3.97 21.69
CA LYS A 28 -26.87 4.62 20.38
C LYS A 28 -26.50 3.61 19.30
N GLY A 29 -27.43 3.31 18.40
CA GLY A 29 -27.15 2.56 17.17
C GLY A 29 -26.94 3.54 16.03
N ILE A 30 -25.84 3.41 15.31
CA ILE A 30 -25.52 4.24 14.15
C ILE A 30 -25.30 3.34 12.96
N ILE A 31 -25.93 3.68 11.83
CA ILE A 31 -25.77 2.99 10.56
C ILE A 31 -25.32 4.00 9.51
N PHE A 32 -24.39 3.59 8.68
CA PHE A 32 -23.95 4.33 7.49
C PHE A 32 -24.48 3.60 6.26
N THR A 33 -24.97 4.33 5.26
CA THR A 33 -25.46 3.74 4.01
C THR A 33 -25.29 4.70 2.83
N ASP A 34 -24.90 4.16 1.68
CA ASP A 34 -24.86 4.84 0.37
C ASP A 34 -25.92 4.27 -0.60
N ARG A 35 -26.81 3.39 -0.11
CA ARG A 35 -27.87 2.75 -0.88
C ARG A 35 -29.21 3.47 -0.71
N ALA A 36 -29.81 3.90 -1.82
CA ALA A 36 -31.14 4.51 -1.80
C ALA A 36 -32.19 3.47 -1.37
N GLY A 37 -33.14 3.87 -0.52
CA GLY A 37 -34.17 2.97 0.01
C GLY A 37 -35.04 3.65 1.07
N ASN A 38 -36.03 2.91 1.59
CA ASN A 38 -36.82 3.35 2.74
C ASN A 38 -36.15 2.90 4.04
N TRP A 39 -35.52 3.83 4.75
CA TRP A 39 -34.82 3.57 6.00
C TRP A 39 -35.65 3.87 7.24
N LEU A 40 -36.89 4.36 7.06
CA LEU A 40 -37.79 4.73 8.16
C LEU A 40 -38.04 3.58 9.15
N PRO A 41 -38.22 2.30 8.74
CA PRO A 41 -38.40 1.21 9.69
C PRO A 41 -37.20 1.02 10.62
N ILE A 42 -35.98 1.20 10.11
CA ILE A 42 -34.74 1.08 10.89
C ILE A 42 -34.57 2.29 11.82
N ALA A 43 -34.89 3.49 11.35
CA ALA A 43 -34.91 4.69 12.19
C ALA A 43 -35.91 4.53 13.36
N ASN A 44 -37.09 3.99 13.09
CA ASN A 44 -38.10 3.68 14.11
C ASN A 44 -37.63 2.59 15.10
N ALA A 45 -36.70 1.73 14.71
CA ALA A 45 -36.05 0.76 15.59
C ALA A 45 -34.93 1.37 16.47
N GLY A 46 -34.79 2.70 16.48
CA GLY A 46 -33.89 3.44 17.37
C GLY A 46 -32.51 3.75 16.77
N TYR A 47 -32.27 3.40 15.50
CA TYR A 47 -31.00 3.66 14.83
C TYR A 47 -30.97 5.07 14.21
N ILE A 48 -29.80 5.71 14.26
CA ILE A 48 -29.50 6.89 13.46
C ILE A 48 -28.90 6.41 12.14
N VAL A 49 -29.58 6.66 11.03
CA VAL A 49 -29.15 6.25 9.69
C VAL A 49 -28.52 7.43 8.98
N TYR A 50 -27.22 7.40 8.73
CA TYR A 50 -26.49 8.41 7.96
C TYR A 50 -26.42 8.03 6.48
N TRP A 51 -26.83 8.98 5.63
CA TRP A 51 -26.66 8.93 4.18
C TRP A 51 -25.28 9.44 3.79
N CYS A 52 -24.49 8.58 3.19
CA CYS A 52 -23.08 8.81 2.96
C CYS A 52 -22.73 9.14 1.50
N ASN A 53 -23.70 9.66 0.74
CA ASN A 53 -23.52 10.02 -0.67
C ASN A 53 -23.99 11.46 -0.95
N THR A 54 -23.59 12.04 -2.08
CA THR A 54 -23.89 13.43 -2.47
C THR A 54 -25.23 13.58 -3.21
N GLY A 55 -26.04 12.52 -3.26
CA GLY A 55 -27.36 12.51 -3.88
C GLY A 55 -28.50 12.87 -2.92
N GLN A 56 -29.73 12.81 -3.41
CA GLN A 56 -30.94 13.02 -2.60
C GLN A 56 -30.95 12.09 -1.39
N ILE A 57 -31.12 12.66 -0.20
CA ILE A 57 -31.19 11.91 1.06
C ILE A 57 -32.45 11.05 1.06
N PRO A 58 -32.33 9.72 1.21
CA PRO A 58 -33.50 8.84 1.25
C PRO A 58 -34.34 9.02 2.51
N VAL A 59 -35.61 8.62 2.46
CA VAL A 59 -36.55 8.74 3.59
C VAL A 59 -36.05 7.89 4.78
N GLY A 60 -36.06 8.49 5.96
CA GLY A 60 -35.60 7.86 7.20
C GLY A 60 -34.08 7.89 7.42
N ALA A 61 -33.33 8.59 6.55
CA ALA A 61 -31.91 8.83 6.72
C ALA A 61 -31.60 10.32 6.92
N MET A 62 -30.42 10.61 7.46
CA MET A 62 -29.88 11.96 7.67
C MET A 62 -28.66 12.16 6.78
N GLY A 63 -28.59 13.28 6.07
CA GLY A 63 -27.41 13.62 5.28
C GLY A 63 -26.18 13.84 6.16
N MET A 64 -25.05 13.26 5.76
CA MET A 64 -23.76 13.66 6.33
C MET A 64 -23.38 15.05 5.84
N SER A 65 -22.66 15.81 6.68
CA SER A 65 -22.13 17.10 6.25
C SER A 65 -21.10 16.90 5.12
N GLU A 66 -20.94 17.89 4.24
CA GLU A 66 -19.89 17.82 3.22
C GLU A 66 -18.50 17.58 3.81
N GLN A 67 -18.24 18.15 4.99
CA GLN A 67 -16.97 17.95 5.69
C GLN A 67 -16.77 16.46 6.03
N MET A 68 -17.79 15.80 6.60
CA MET A 68 -17.72 14.38 6.94
C MET A 68 -17.63 13.49 5.70
N LEU A 69 -18.30 13.86 4.61
CA LEU A 69 -18.24 13.13 3.33
C LEU A 69 -16.85 13.20 2.67
N ARG A 70 -16.06 14.21 3.01
CA ARG A 70 -14.65 14.37 2.55
C ARG A 70 -13.64 13.69 3.48
N MET A 71 -14.03 13.27 4.68
CA MET A 71 -13.17 12.51 5.58
C MET A 71 -13.04 11.07 5.12
N SER A 72 -11.88 10.46 5.36
CA SER A 72 -11.79 9.01 5.31
C SER A 72 -12.46 8.38 6.54
N VAL A 73 -12.74 7.08 6.48
CA VAL A 73 -13.30 6.34 7.61
C VAL A 73 -12.39 6.43 8.85
N ALA A 74 -11.07 6.42 8.65
CA ALA A 74 -10.10 6.57 9.74
C ALA A 74 -10.13 7.98 10.36
N ASP A 75 -10.12 9.03 9.54
CA ASP A 75 -10.21 10.41 10.04
C ASP A 75 -11.54 10.66 10.75
N PHE A 76 -12.63 10.09 10.23
CA PHE A 76 -13.95 10.18 10.87
C PHE A 76 -13.97 9.45 12.21
N ALA A 77 -13.49 8.20 12.27
CA ALA A 77 -13.45 7.44 13.52
C ALA A 77 -12.61 8.15 14.59
N HIS A 78 -11.50 8.77 14.18
CA HIS A 78 -10.70 9.58 15.08
C HIS A 78 -11.44 10.85 15.53
N ALA A 79 -11.99 11.63 14.59
CA ALA A 79 -12.62 12.92 14.89
C ALA A 79 -13.89 12.80 15.75
N TYR A 80 -14.70 11.77 15.53
CA TYR A 80 -16.02 11.64 16.19
C TYR A 80 -16.03 10.64 17.33
N TRP A 81 -15.11 9.67 17.35
CA TRP A 81 -15.07 8.64 18.38
C TRP A 81 -13.73 8.56 19.13
N GLY A 82 -12.73 9.34 18.75
CA GLY A 82 -11.40 9.28 19.36
C GLY A 82 -10.65 7.97 19.08
N ILE A 83 -11.13 7.15 18.13
CA ILE A 83 -10.57 5.83 17.84
C ILE A 83 -9.41 6.00 16.86
N GLN A 84 -8.21 5.56 17.27
CA GLN A 84 -7.08 5.40 16.36
C GLN A 84 -7.10 4.01 15.73
N LEU A 85 -7.24 3.96 14.42
CA LEU A 85 -7.17 2.70 13.66
C LEU A 85 -5.71 2.38 13.37
N ALA A 86 -5.17 1.39 14.08
CA ALA A 86 -3.79 0.94 13.94
C ALA A 86 -3.54 0.31 12.56
N ASP A 87 -4.39 -0.63 12.16
CA ASP A 87 -4.40 -1.18 10.82
C ASP A 87 -5.60 -0.68 10.02
N LYS A 88 -5.31 0.24 9.10
CA LYS A 88 -6.34 0.90 8.28
C LYS A 88 -6.88 -0.04 7.18
N ARG A 89 -6.22 -1.16 6.90
CA ARG A 89 -6.68 -2.18 5.95
C ARG A 89 -7.82 -2.99 6.52
N LEU A 90 -7.82 -3.24 7.83
CA LEU A 90 -8.92 -3.92 8.52
C LEU A 90 -10.26 -3.24 8.27
N VAL A 91 -10.25 -1.91 8.13
CA VAL A 91 -11.45 -1.16 7.75
C VAL A 91 -11.96 -1.61 6.40
N VAL A 92 -11.09 -1.70 5.40
CA VAL A 92 -11.48 -2.14 4.06
C VAL A 92 -11.85 -3.62 4.06
N ASP A 93 -11.11 -4.46 4.77
CA ASP A 93 -11.41 -5.89 4.86
C ASP A 93 -12.79 -6.15 5.50
N ILE A 94 -13.12 -5.44 6.59
CA ILE A 94 -14.45 -5.45 7.19
C ILE A 94 -15.49 -4.90 6.20
N LEU A 95 -15.22 -3.75 5.59
CA LEU A 95 -16.09 -3.12 4.60
C LEU A 95 -16.22 -3.92 3.29
N GLN A 96 -15.44 -4.97 3.09
CA GLN A 96 -15.53 -5.86 1.92
C GLN A 96 -15.93 -7.27 2.33
N ASN A 97 -16.31 -7.47 3.60
CA ASN A 97 -16.66 -8.76 4.16
C ASN A 97 -15.59 -9.84 3.87
N LYS A 98 -14.32 -9.46 3.92
CA LYS A 98 -13.22 -10.40 3.75
C LYS A 98 -13.01 -11.17 5.04
N VAL A 99 -13.44 -12.44 4.98
CA VAL A 99 -13.37 -13.40 6.09
C VAL A 99 -12.09 -14.23 6.12
N LYS A 100 -11.19 -14.05 5.15
CA LYS A 100 -9.91 -14.79 5.10
C LYS A 100 -8.74 -13.84 5.16
N GLU A 101 -7.88 -14.04 6.16
CA GLU A 101 -6.56 -13.42 6.21
C GLU A 101 -5.77 -13.88 4.98
N THR A 102 -5.38 -12.92 4.15
CA THR A 102 -4.47 -13.15 3.03
C THR A 102 -3.24 -12.31 3.27
N ALA A 103 -2.07 -12.82 2.88
CA ALA A 103 -0.84 -12.09 3.06
C ALA A 103 -0.90 -10.70 2.44
N VAL A 104 -0.14 -9.79 3.01
CA VAL A 104 -0.16 -8.39 2.61
C VAL A 104 0.55 -8.25 1.28
N LEU A 105 -0.08 -7.58 0.32
CA LEU A 105 0.56 -7.16 -0.91
C LEU A 105 0.98 -5.70 -0.77
N LEU A 106 2.25 -5.39 -1.09
CA LEU A 106 2.74 -4.03 -1.19
C LEU A 106 3.30 -3.79 -2.61
N PRO A 107 2.49 -3.23 -3.53
CA PRO A 107 2.99 -2.70 -4.78
C PRO A 107 3.81 -1.43 -4.52
N ILE A 108 4.92 -1.32 -5.24
CA ILE A 108 5.85 -0.20 -5.16
C ILE A 108 5.96 0.41 -6.55
N THR A 109 5.61 1.68 -6.66
CA THR A 109 5.59 2.40 -7.94
C THR A 109 6.06 3.85 -7.77
N SER A 110 6.07 4.59 -8.87
CA SER A 110 6.44 6.00 -8.93
C SER A 110 5.94 6.59 -10.24
N ASN A 111 5.87 7.91 -10.33
CA ASN A 111 5.63 8.55 -11.63
C ASN A 111 6.89 8.56 -12.51
N THR A 112 8.06 8.72 -11.89
CA THR A 112 9.33 8.91 -12.61
C THR A 112 10.26 7.70 -12.52
N GLY A 113 11.18 7.57 -13.49
CA GLY A 113 12.20 6.52 -13.50
C GLY A 113 13.40 6.87 -12.61
N GLY A 114 14.22 5.86 -12.26
CA GLY A 114 15.48 6.08 -11.53
C GLY A 114 15.30 6.65 -10.12
N VAL A 115 14.18 6.31 -9.46
CA VAL A 115 13.85 6.76 -8.09
C VAL A 115 14.21 5.74 -7.00
N GLY A 116 14.78 4.59 -7.38
CA GLY A 116 15.15 3.54 -6.43
C GLY A 116 14.04 2.54 -6.07
N LYS A 117 13.00 2.38 -6.89
CA LYS A 117 11.93 1.37 -6.69
C LYS A 117 12.47 -0.04 -6.45
N THR A 118 13.16 -0.60 -7.44
CA THR A 118 13.75 -1.94 -7.41
C THR A 118 14.69 -2.15 -6.21
N THR A 119 15.45 -1.13 -5.81
CA THR A 119 16.28 -1.17 -4.60
C THR A 119 15.43 -1.20 -3.33
N SER A 120 14.43 -0.32 -3.23
CA SER A 120 13.50 -0.27 -2.09
C SER A 120 12.76 -1.61 -1.94
N SER A 121 12.29 -2.18 -3.05
CA SER A 121 11.61 -3.48 -3.09
C SER A 121 12.47 -4.60 -2.49
N ARG A 122 13.75 -4.66 -2.87
CA ARG A 122 14.70 -5.64 -2.33
C ARG A 122 15.02 -5.42 -0.85
N GLN A 123 15.23 -4.17 -0.44
CA GLN A 123 15.54 -3.84 0.96
C GLN A 123 14.36 -4.10 1.90
N LEU A 124 13.14 -3.78 1.46
CA LEU A 124 11.91 -4.10 2.21
C LEU A 124 11.74 -5.61 2.33
N ALA A 125 11.97 -6.36 1.24
CA ALA A 125 11.89 -7.82 1.26
C ALA A 125 12.93 -8.47 2.18
N ASP A 126 14.19 -7.99 2.14
CA ASP A 126 15.26 -8.48 3.02
C ASP A 126 14.91 -8.20 4.49
N ARG A 127 14.55 -6.96 4.84
CA ARG A 127 14.25 -6.58 6.22
C ARG A 127 13.02 -7.28 6.78
N ALA A 128 11.97 -7.46 5.97
CA ALA A 128 10.79 -8.23 6.35
C ALA A 128 11.14 -9.71 6.60
N SER A 129 12.02 -10.29 5.79
CA SER A 129 12.49 -11.67 6.00
C SER A 129 13.32 -11.80 7.28
N GLN A 130 14.13 -10.80 7.63
CA GLN A 130 14.85 -10.75 8.90
C GLN A 130 13.91 -10.68 10.11
N ALA A 131 12.69 -10.17 9.94
CA ALA A 131 11.64 -10.22 10.96
C ALA A 131 10.91 -11.59 11.02
N GLY A 132 11.39 -12.60 10.28
CA GLY A 132 10.83 -13.95 10.28
C GLY A 132 9.67 -14.17 9.32
N LEU A 133 9.38 -13.22 8.43
CA LEU A 133 8.30 -13.35 7.45
C LEU A 133 8.76 -14.16 6.24
N ARG A 134 7.89 -15.02 5.70
CA ARG A 134 8.09 -15.60 4.37
C ARG A 134 7.74 -14.55 3.34
N VAL A 135 8.73 -14.04 2.62
CA VAL A 135 8.54 -12.95 1.66
C VAL A 135 8.72 -13.43 0.23
N LEU A 136 7.84 -12.96 -0.66
CA LEU A 136 8.00 -13.07 -2.11
C LEU A 136 8.15 -11.67 -2.72
N LEU A 137 9.22 -11.46 -3.48
CA LEU A 137 9.37 -10.30 -4.35
C LEU A 137 8.93 -10.68 -5.77
N ILE A 138 7.99 -9.94 -6.34
CA ILE A 138 7.51 -10.12 -7.70
C ILE A 138 8.00 -8.94 -8.55
N ASP A 139 8.72 -9.24 -9.61
CA ASP A 139 9.12 -8.25 -10.61
C ASP A 139 7.96 -8.00 -11.60
N GLY A 140 7.29 -6.86 -11.40
CA GLY A 140 6.26 -6.34 -12.29
C GLY A 140 6.79 -5.34 -13.33
N ASN A 141 8.10 -5.07 -13.35
CA ASN A 141 8.72 -4.18 -14.33
C ASN A 141 9.08 -4.97 -15.61
N ILE A 142 8.03 -5.37 -16.34
CA ILE A 142 8.11 -6.21 -17.55
C ILE A 142 9.10 -5.62 -18.59
N ARG A 143 9.23 -4.30 -18.66
CA ARG A 143 10.04 -3.62 -19.69
C ARG A 143 11.54 -3.69 -19.42
N GLN A 144 11.97 -3.68 -18.16
CA GLN A 144 13.38 -3.56 -17.81
C GLN A 144 13.94 -4.76 -17.05
N SER A 145 13.08 -5.63 -16.49
CA SER A 145 13.45 -6.82 -15.72
C SER A 145 14.61 -6.54 -14.74
N SER A 146 14.53 -5.41 -14.04
CA SER A 146 15.65 -4.87 -13.27
C SER A 146 16.07 -5.79 -12.12
N GLN A 147 15.17 -6.65 -11.64
CA GLN A 147 15.52 -7.68 -10.67
C GLN A 147 16.42 -8.75 -11.30
N ARG A 148 16.11 -9.21 -12.52
CA ARG A 148 16.90 -10.23 -13.20
C ARG A 148 18.33 -9.75 -13.45
N SER A 149 18.47 -8.53 -13.97
CA SER A 149 19.77 -7.90 -14.21
C SER A 149 20.64 -7.80 -12.96
N PHE A 150 20.03 -7.75 -11.77
CA PHE A 150 20.75 -7.72 -10.50
C PHE A 150 21.18 -9.11 -10.03
N PHE A 151 20.28 -10.10 -10.03
CA PHE A 151 20.55 -11.44 -9.49
C PHE A 151 21.31 -12.37 -10.45
N ASP A 152 21.23 -12.07 -11.73
CA ASP A 152 21.82 -12.85 -12.81
C ASP A 152 22.23 -11.92 -13.98
N PRO A 153 23.22 -11.05 -13.77
CA PRO A 153 23.65 -10.06 -14.78
C PRO A 153 24.16 -10.72 -16.08
N LYS A 154 24.65 -11.96 -16.00
CA LYS A 154 25.13 -12.73 -17.15
C LYS A 154 24.00 -13.47 -17.88
N GLN A 155 22.81 -13.53 -17.29
CA GLN A 155 21.65 -14.27 -17.79
C GLN A 155 21.95 -15.76 -18.03
N ASP A 156 22.79 -16.37 -17.19
CA ASP A 156 23.24 -17.76 -17.36
C ASP A 156 22.55 -18.74 -16.41
N LYS A 157 21.73 -18.24 -15.46
CA LYS A 157 21.00 -19.08 -14.52
C LYS A 157 19.62 -19.50 -15.08
N PRO A 158 19.19 -20.77 -14.89
CA PRO A 158 17.85 -21.20 -15.23
C PRO A 158 16.85 -20.73 -14.16
N LEU A 159 16.46 -19.45 -14.22
CA LEU A 159 15.57 -18.82 -13.25
C LEU A 159 14.13 -18.81 -13.74
N HIS A 160 13.21 -19.17 -12.85
CA HIS A 160 11.77 -19.14 -13.08
C HIS A 160 11.26 -17.71 -13.20
N THR A 161 10.28 -17.52 -14.06
CA THR A 161 9.60 -16.25 -14.30
C THR A 161 8.10 -16.44 -14.16
N ILE A 162 7.36 -15.33 -14.13
CA ILE A 162 5.90 -15.38 -14.20
C ILE A 162 5.38 -16.13 -15.43
N ALA A 163 6.15 -16.18 -16.53
CA ALA A 163 5.78 -16.88 -17.76
C ALA A 163 5.81 -18.41 -17.62
N ASP A 164 6.41 -18.96 -16.57
CA ASP A 164 6.44 -20.40 -16.29
C ASP A 164 5.20 -20.87 -15.52
N TRP A 165 4.48 -19.95 -14.87
CA TRP A 165 3.31 -20.27 -14.07
C TRP A 165 2.00 -20.18 -14.85
N ARG A 166 1.05 -21.08 -14.56
CA ARG A 166 -0.32 -21.05 -15.09
C ARG A 166 -1.33 -21.25 -13.96
N PRO A 167 -2.58 -20.76 -14.11
CA PRO A 167 -3.64 -20.99 -13.13
C PRO A 167 -3.83 -22.48 -12.83
N GLY A 168 -3.89 -22.81 -11.54
CA GLY A 168 -3.97 -24.19 -11.05
C GLY A 168 -2.61 -24.81 -10.69
N MET A 169 -1.49 -24.24 -11.13
CA MET A 169 -0.16 -24.65 -10.69
C MET A 169 0.15 -24.12 -9.28
N GLN A 170 1.03 -24.81 -8.56
CA GLN A 170 1.60 -24.29 -7.31
C GLN A 170 2.35 -22.98 -7.58
N ALA A 171 2.14 -21.95 -6.76
CA ALA A 171 2.76 -20.64 -6.98
C ALA A 171 4.30 -20.70 -6.93
N GLN A 172 4.88 -21.67 -6.23
CA GLN A 172 6.34 -21.87 -6.24
C GLN A 172 6.91 -22.17 -7.64
N VAL A 173 6.10 -22.60 -8.62
CA VAL A 173 6.56 -22.82 -10.01
C VAL A 173 7.02 -21.52 -10.67
N GLY A 174 6.41 -20.38 -10.32
CA GLY A 174 6.84 -19.07 -10.82
C GLY A 174 7.90 -18.40 -9.94
N ALA A 175 8.30 -19.01 -8.82
CA ALA A 175 9.18 -18.42 -7.83
C ALA A 175 10.54 -19.14 -7.77
N ASN A 176 11.59 -18.38 -7.50
CA ASN A 176 12.92 -18.87 -7.24
C ASN A 176 13.20 -18.78 -5.75
N ARG A 177 13.79 -19.84 -5.20
CA ARG A 177 14.18 -19.84 -3.79
C ARG A 177 15.28 -18.83 -3.54
N GLY A 178 15.03 -17.88 -2.64
CA GLY A 178 15.97 -16.79 -2.33
C GLY A 178 17.37 -17.25 -1.99
N ARG A 179 17.48 -18.34 -1.22
CA ARG A 179 18.74 -18.93 -0.78
C ARG A 179 19.67 -19.30 -1.95
N ASN A 180 19.12 -19.66 -3.11
CA ASN A 180 19.89 -20.00 -4.31
C ASN A 180 20.47 -18.73 -4.99
N LEU A 181 19.95 -17.57 -4.62
CA LEU A 181 20.32 -16.25 -5.12
C LEU A 181 21.04 -15.40 -4.04
N GLY A 182 21.34 -15.99 -2.88
CA GLY A 182 22.03 -15.31 -1.78
C GLY A 182 21.15 -14.34 -0.96
N VAL A 183 19.82 -14.47 -1.04
CA VAL A 183 18.86 -13.61 -0.31
C VAL A 183 17.90 -14.41 0.56
N PRO A 184 17.32 -13.81 1.62
CA PRO A 184 16.42 -14.51 2.54
C PRO A 184 14.95 -14.56 2.06
N TYR A 185 14.62 -13.93 0.93
CA TYR A 185 13.27 -13.89 0.34
C TYR A 185 13.23 -14.57 -1.01
N ASP A 186 12.08 -15.15 -1.37
CA ASP A 186 11.88 -15.73 -2.70
C ASP A 186 11.61 -14.66 -3.74
N ILE A 187 11.85 -14.97 -5.02
CA ILE A 187 11.66 -14.00 -6.11
C ILE A 187 11.03 -14.62 -7.36
N CYS A 188 10.01 -13.95 -7.89
CA CYS A 188 9.42 -14.21 -9.20
C CYS A 188 9.91 -13.14 -10.17
N PHE A 189 10.63 -13.55 -11.22
CA PHE A 189 11.12 -12.61 -12.22
C PHE A 189 10.03 -12.25 -13.24
N ALA A 190 10.17 -11.05 -13.82
CA ALA A 190 9.40 -10.60 -14.97
C ALA A 190 9.62 -11.57 -16.14
N PRO A 191 8.68 -11.65 -17.10
CA PRO A 191 8.83 -12.57 -18.22
C PRO A 191 10.06 -12.20 -19.06
N PRO A 192 10.67 -13.17 -19.75
CA PRO A 192 11.77 -12.90 -20.68
C PRO A 192 11.40 -11.87 -21.75
N ALA A 193 12.39 -11.16 -22.29
CA ALA A 193 12.17 -10.20 -23.35
C ALA A 193 11.43 -10.83 -24.54
N GLY A 194 10.38 -10.15 -25.03
CA GLY A 194 9.53 -10.63 -26.12
C GLY A 194 8.41 -11.58 -25.70
N ILE A 195 8.35 -12.00 -24.44
CA ILE A 195 7.26 -12.82 -23.91
C ILE A 195 6.25 -11.93 -23.20
N GLY A 196 5.08 -11.74 -23.82
CA GLY A 196 3.95 -11.03 -23.20
C GLY A 196 3.26 -11.88 -22.14
N VAL A 197 3.01 -11.30 -20.97
CA VAL A 197 2.18 -11.91 -19.92
C VAL A 197 1.12 -10.90 -19.50
N ASP A 198 -0.13 -11.32 -19.54
CA ASP A 198 -1.29 -10.50 -19.20
C ASP A 198 -1.31 -10.16 -17.69
N TRP A 199 -1.77 -8.95 -17.34
CA TRP A 199 -1.95 -8.53 -15.96
C TRP A 199 -2.90 -9.43 -15.17
N GLN A 200 -3.87 -10.07 -15.83
CA GLN A 200 -4.75 -11.06 -15.22
C GLN A 200 -3.98 -12.30 -14.75
N ILE A 201 -2.93 -12.72 -15.47
CA ILE A 201 -2.05 -13.81 -15.02
C ILE A 201 -1.26 -13.38 -13.78
N TYR A 202 -0.71 -12.15 -13.78
CA TYR A 202 -0.10 -11.56 -12.58
C TYR A 202 -1.06 -11.56 -11.40
N ARG A 203 -2.33 -11.15 -11.60
CA ARG A 203 -3.34 -11.12 -10.53
C ARG A 203 -3.61 -12.49 -9.93
N GLN A 204 -3.80 -13.48 -10.80
CA GLN A 204 -4.06 -14.86 -10.39
C GLN A 204 -2.85 -15.47 -9.66
N TYR A 205 -1.64 -15.17 -10.15
CA TYR A 205 -0.40 -15.59 -9.49
C TYR A 205 -0.24 -14.96 -8.11
N ILE A 206 -0.42 -13.64 -7.98
CA ILE A 206 -0.36 -12.93 -6.70
C ILE A 206 -1.39 -13.52 -5.72
N GLN A 207 -2.61 -13.79 -6.16
CA GLN A 207 -3.63 -14.42 -5.31
C GLN A 207 -3.21 -15.83 -4.84
N ALA A 208 -2.57 -16.62 -5.70
CA ALA A 208 -2.02 -17.92 -5.32
C ALA A 208 -0.85 -17.77 -4.34
N ALA A 209 0.04 -16.80 -4.58
CA ALA A 209 1.19 -16.52 -3.76
C ALA A 209 0.80 -16.04 -2.34
N ARG A 210 -0.22 -15.19 -2.22
CA ARG A 210 -0.70 -14.68 -0.92
C ARG A 210 -1.24 -15.74 0.03
N ARG A 211 -1.32 -17.01 -0.40
CA ARG A 211 -1.66 -18.18 0.43
C ARG A 211 -0.43 -18.89 1.03
N LEU A 212 0.77 -18.59 0.54
CA LEU A 212 1.99 -19.32 0.86
C LEU A 212 3.06 -18.44 1.52
N TRP A 213 3.16 -17.19 1.09
CA TRP A 213 4.04 -16.19 1.70
C TRP A 213 3.21 -15.34 2.66
N ASP A 214 3.87 -14.71 3.64
CA ASP A 214 3.25 -13.82 4.63
C ASP A 214 3.25 -12.35 4.16
N PHE A 215 4.15 -12.02 3.23
CA PHE A 215 4.29 -10.70 2.64
C PHE A 215 4.71 -10.81 1.17
N VAL A 216 4.03 -10.08 0.29
CA VAL A 216 4.32 -10.03 -1.14
C VAL A 216 4.69 -8.59 -1.51
N VAL A 217 5.91 -8.39 -1.99
CA VAL A 217 6.38 -7.10 -2.52
C VAL A 217 6.26 -7.16 -4.04
N LEU A 218 5.63 -6.16 -4.65
CA LEU A 218 5.46 -6.09 -6.10
C LEU A 218 6.17 -4.85 -6.64
N ASP A 219 7.30 -5.08 -7.33
CA ASP A 219 8.12 -4.04 -7.93
C ASP A 219 7.53 -3.63 -9.29
N LEU A 220 6.75 -2.54 -9.32
CA LEU A 220 6.10 -2.07 -10.54
C LEU A 220 6.98 -1.10 -11.32
N ASP A 221 6.74 -1.00 -12.63
CA ASP A 221 7.26 0.11 -13.43
C ASP A 221 6.58 1.44 -13.02
N ARG A 222 7.02 2.53 -13.64
CA ARG A 222 6.38 3.84 -13.50
C ARG A 222 4.93 3.82 -13.95
N ILE A 223 4.11 4.61 -13.28
CA ILE A 223 2.72 4.87 -13.66
C ILE A 223 2.48 6.37 -13.79
N SER A 224 1.84 6.77 -14.88
CA SER A 224 1.35 8.12 -15.09
C SER A 224 -0.07 8.29 -14.54
N ALA A 225 -0.55 9.53 -14.46
CA ALA A 225 -1.95 9.79 -14.14
C ALA A 225 -2.87 9.18 -15.21
N ASP A 226 -2.51 9.34 -16.49
CA ASP A 226 -3.27 8.83 -17.64
C ASP A 226 -3.37 7.29 -17.64
N ASP A 227 -2.37 6.59 -17.09
CA ASP A 227 -2.38 5.12 -17.01
C ASP A 227 -3.49 4.58 -16.09
N LEU A 228 -4.06 5.40 -15.21
CA LEU A 228 -5.13 4.99 -14.28
C LEU A 228 -6.48 4.79 -15.00
N ASP A 229 -6.70 5.46 -16.12
CA ASP A 229 -7.92 5.33 -16.91
C ASP A 229 -7.85 4.16 -17.92
N ASP A 230 -6.65 3.73 -18.30
CA ASP A 230 -6.45 2.66 -19.28
C ASP A 230 -6.44 1.26 -18.65
N ARG A 231 -7.49 0.48 -18.93
CA ARG A 231 -7.70 -0.90 -18.43
C ARG A 231 -6.66 -1.90 -18.91
N GLU A 232 -5.96 -1.63 -20.00
CA GLU A 232 -4.92 -2.54 -20.53
C GLU A 232 -3.55 -2.28 -19.89
N ASN A 233 -3.38 -1.15 -19.20
CA ASN A 233 -2.13 -0.79 -18.54
C ASN A 233 -2.02 -1.32 -17.10
N ILE A 234 -0.79 -1.36 -16.61
CA ILE A 234 -0.43 -1.90 -15.28
C ILE A 234 -1.18 -1.20 -14.13
N ALA A 235 -1.50 0.07 -14.29
CA ALA A 235 -2.17 0.86 -13.26
C ALA A 235 -3.60 0.34 -13.04
N ASN A 236 -4.45 0.31 -14.07
CA ASN A 236 -5.82 -0.16 -13.92
C ASN A 236 -5.94 -1.69 -13.98
N GLY A 237 -5.15 -2.35 -14.83
CA GLY A 237 -5.17 -3.80 -15.01
C GLY A 237 -4.63 -4.60 -13.82
N LEU A 238 -3.78 -4.00 -12.98
CA LEU A 238 -3.15 -4.67 -11.83
C LEU A 238 -3.27 -3.89 -10.51
N LEU A 239 -2.82 -2.64 -10.48
CA LEU A 239 -2.65 -1.89 -9.22
C LEU A 239 -3.98 -1.44 -8.59
N LEU A 240 -4.83 -0.75 -9.35
CA LEU A 240 -6.08 -0.17 -8.84
C LEU A 240 -7.00 -1.21 -8.18
N PRO A 241 -7.22 -2.41 -8.75
CA PRO A 241 -8.04 -3.43 -8.12
C PRO A 241 -7.56 -3.85 -6.74
N TYR A 242 -6.24 -3.87 -6.50
CA TYR A 242 -5.69 -4.23 -5.18
C TYR A 242 -5.84 -3.11 -4.16
N ILE A 243 -5.57 -1.86 -4.56
CA ILE A 243 -5.75 -0.71 -3.65
C ILE A 243 -7.23 -0.57 -3.29
N GLN A 244 -8.13 -0.69 -4.26
CA GLN A 244 -9.57 -0.69 -4.02
C GLN A 244 -9.98 -1.86 -3.13
N ALA A 245 -9.33 -3.02 -3.26
CA ALA A 245 -9.52 -4.16 -2.37
C ALA A 245 -8.88 -3.97 -0.99
N GLY A 246 -8.19 -2.88 -0.66
CA GLY A 246 -7.63 -2.67 0.68
C GLY A 246 -6.14 -2.94 0.83
N ASP A 247 -5.44 -3.29 -0.25
CA ASP A 247 -3.99 -3.45 -0.20
C ASP A 247 -3.26 -2.09 -0.20
N PRO A 248 -2.21 -1.92 0.61
CA PRO A 248 -1.39 -0.70 0.59
C PRO A 248 -0.60 -0.59 -0.70
N CYS A 249 -0.28 0.63 -1.13
CA CYS A 249 0.61 0.95 -2.25
C CYS A 249 1.65 1.98 -1.79
N LEU A 250 2.93 1.75 -2.11
CA LEU A 250 4.01 2.70 -1.87
C LEU A 250 4.32 3.47 -3.15
N VAL A 251 4.17 4.79 -3.10
CA VAL A 251 4.57 5.73 -4.15
C VAL A 251 5.89 6.39 -3.75
N ILE A 252 6.92 6.20 -4.58
CA ILE A 252 8.23 6.84 -4.39
C ILE A 252 8.29 8.14 -5.19
N VAL A 253 8.55 9.25 -4.51
CA VAL A 253 8.69 10.57 -5.10
C VAL A 253 10.17 10.96 -5.13
N LYS A 254 10.71 11.20 -6.33
CA LYS A 254 12.06 11.76 -6.43
C LYS A 254 12.02 13.26 -6.18
N ALA A 255 12.86 13.74 -5.27
CA ALA A 255 13.00 15.16 -5.01
C ALA A 255 13.60 15.86 -6.23
N GLY A 256 13.00 16.99 -6.59
CA GLY A 256 13.28 17.72 -7.81
C GLY A 256 12.00 18.39 -8.31
N ARG A 257 12.11 19.63 -8.80
CA ARG A 257 10.93 20.45 -9.14
C ARG A 257 9.96 19.72 -10.08
N GLN A 258 10.46 19.19 -11.19
CA GLN A 258 9.62 18.50 -12.17
C GLN A 258 9.11 17.15 -11.63
N THR A 259 10.00 16.35 -11.04
CA THR A 259 9.65 15.00 -10.57
C THR A 259 8.65 15.01 -9.41
N GLN A 260 8.67 16.06 -8.58
CA GLN A 260 7.68 16.30 -7.53
C GLN A 260 6.32 16.75 -8.12
N ILE A 261 6.32 17.59 -9.16
CA ILE A 261 5.08 17.97 -9.88
C ILE A 261 4.44 16.73 -10.51
N ASP A 262 5.22 15.90 -11.20
CA ASP A 262 4.68 14.72 -11.86
C ASP A 262 4.13 13.70 -10.85
N ALA A 263 4.80 13.55 -9.70
CA ALA A 263 4.29 12.74 -8.60
C ALA A 263 2.99 13.30 -7.99
N LEU A 264 2.87 14.62 -7.84
CA LEU A 264 1.63 15.25 -7.38
C LEU A 264 0.47 15.03 -8.37
N ASN A 265 0.74 15.08 -9.68
CA ASN A 265 -0.28 14.78 -10.68
C ASN A 265 -0.79 13.34 -10.54
N LEU A 266 0.11 12.37 -10.37
CA LEU A 266 -0.27 10.97 -10.10
C LEU A 266 -1.08 10.83 -8.80
N LEU A 267 -0.62 11.43 -7.71
CA LEU A 267 -1.29 11.36 -6.42
C LEU A 267 -2.67 12.04 -6.43
N THR A 268 -2.80 13.13 -7.19
CA THR A 268 -4.08 13.82 -7.41
C THR A 268 -5.03 12.91 -8.19
N ALA A 269 -4.57 12.31 -9.28
CA ALA A 269 -5.36 11.37 -10.06
C ALA A 269 -5.78 10.15 -9.22
N MET A 270 -4.88 9.57 -8.41
CA MET A 270 -5.23 8.50 -7.45
C MET A 270 -6.36 8.93 -6.49
N ALA A 271 -6.35 10.16 -6.00
CA ALA A 271 -7.40 10.69 -5.15
C ALA A 271 -8.73 10.91 -5.91
N GLU A 272 -8.66 11.33 -7.17
CA GLU A 272 -9.81 11.48 -8.09
C GLU A 272 -10.44 10.12 -8.44
N HIS A 273 -9.62 9.07 -8.58
CA HIS A 273 -10.07 7.67 -8.64
C HIS A 273 -10.55 7.12 -7.29
N HIS A 274 -10.70 7.99 -6.29
CA HIS A 274 -11.25 7.71 -4.97
C HIS A 274 -10.49 6.68 -4.15
N LEU A 275 -9.21 6.45 -4.46
CA LEU A 275 -8.37 5.54 -3.70
C LEU A 275 -8.26 6.01 -2.24
N PRO A 276 -8.31 5.10 -1.25
CA PRO A 276 -8.16 5.47 0.14
C PRO A 276 -6.74 5.97 0.39
N LYS A 277 -6.59 7.25 0.78
CA LYS A 277 -5.28 7.84 1.12
C LYS A 277 -4.56 7.06 2.22
N GLU A 278 -5.30 6.37 3.07
CA GLU A 278 -4.79 5.50 4.14
C GLU A 278 -3.93 4.35 3.61
N LEU A 279 -4.22 3.90 2.39
CA LEU A 279 -3.52 2.84 1.68
C LEU A 279 -2.42 3.39 0.77
N ILE A 280 -2.26 4.70 0.67
CA ILE A 280 -1.19 5.31 -0.12
C ILE A 280 -0.07 5.73 0.83
N GLY A 281 1.01 4.97 0.80
CA GLY A 281 2.27 5.29 1.46
C GLY A 281 3.13 6.14 0.53
N ILE A 282 3.74 7.20 1.04
CA ILE A 282 4.57 8.12 0.25
C ILE A 282 5.93 8.23 0.91
N LYS A 283 6.98 8.02 0.14
CA LYS A 283 8.35 8.33 0.58
C LYS A 283 9.05 9.19 -0.45
N ASP A 284 9.93 10.06 0.04
CA ASP A 284 10.76 10.87 -0.83
C ASP A 284 12.14 10.22 -1.01
N THR A 285 12.72 10.39 -2.19
CA THR A 285 14.11 10.03 -2.48
C THR A 285 14.85 11.27 -2.96
N VAL A 286 15.82 11.71 -2.17
CA VAL A 286 16.61 12.92 -2.43
C VAL A 286 17.89 12.52 -3.17
N PRO A 287 18.11 12.99 -4.41
CA PRO A 287 19.30 12.62 -5.16
C PRO A 287 20.57 13.26 -4.59
N VAL A 288 21.72 12.64 -4.88
CA VAL A 288 23.05 13.14 -4.50
C VAL A 288 23.21 14.59 -4.96
N GLY A 289 23.66 15.46 -4.07
CA GLY A 289 24.00 16.85 -4.39
C GLY A 289 22.82 17.82 -4.48
N LEU A 290 21.57 17.37 -4.32
CA LEU A 290 20.44 18.29 -4.23
C LEU A 290 20.48 19.05 -2.90
N GLN A 291 20.81 20.34 -2.98
CA GLN A 291 20.68 21.28 -1.88
C GLN A 291 19.23 21.81 -1.81
N ASP A 292 18.77 22.17 -0.63
CA ASP A 292 17.45 22.81 -0.41
C ASP A 292 16.22 21.96 -0.79
N TYR A 293 16.26 20.67 -0.50
CA TYR A 293 15.09 19.80 -0.61
C TYR A 293 13.94 20.33 0.28
N ARG A 294 12.80 20.61 -0.36
CA ARG A 294 11.54 20.95 0.31
C ARG A 294 10.56 19.79 0.15
N ARG A 295 10.22 19.16 1.27
CA ARG A 295 9.13 18.18 1.34
C ARG A 295 7.80 18.84 1.00
N LEU A 296 7.02 18.21 0.13
CA LEU A 296 5.65 18.60 -0.15
C LEU A 296 4.71 18.18 0.99
N ASP A 297 3.58 18.87 1.13
CA ASP A 297 2.52 18.40 2.03
C ASP A 297 1.71 17.29 1.33
N TYR A 298 1.92 16.05 1.78
CA TYR A 298 1.25 14.88 1.24
C TYR A 298 -0.03 14.49 1.99
N THR A 299 -0.43 15.23 3.03
CA THR A 299 -1.52 14.86 3.95
C THR A 299 -2.85 14.61 3.25
N ARG A 300 -3.08 15.25 2.11
CA ARG A 300 -4.27 15.07 1.28
C ARG A 300 -4.28 13.76 0.47
N TYR A 301 -3.10 13.21 0.18
CA TYR A 301 -2.93 12.12 -0.76
C TYR A 301 -2.56 10.79 -0.09
N GLY A 302 -1.84 10.84 1.03
CA GLY A 302 -1.37 9.63 1.68
C GLY A 302 -0.67 9.84 3.01
N THR A 303 -0.11 8.74 3.52
CA THR A 303 0.74 8.74 4.72
C THR A 303 2.19 8.93 4.28
N PHE A 304 2.84 9.99 4.77
CA PHE A 304 4.27 10.19 4.53
C PHE A 304 5.09 9.28 5.46
N LEU A 305 5.96 8.46 4.89
CA LEU A 305 6.68 7.38 5.58
C LEU A 305 8.17 7.68 5.78
N GLY A 306 8.70 8.72 5.13
CA GLY A 306 10.06 9.16 5.34
C GLY A 306 10.76 9.67 4.09
N THR A 307 12.00 10.08 4.28
CA THR A 307 12.90 10.56 3.23
C THR A 307 14.13 9.67 3.20
N GLU A 308 14.49 9.21 2.01
CA GLU A 308 15.74 8.52 1.74
C GLU A 308 16.70 9.44 0.99
N TYR A 309 17.88 9.67 1.53
CA TYR A 309 18.91 10.45 0.86
C TYR A 309 19.82 9.51 0.09
N GLN A 310 19.89 9.68 -1.23
CA GLN A 310 20.87 8.97 -2.04
C GLN A 310 22.24 9.52 -1.71
N THR A 311 23.11 8.64 -1.22
CA THR A 311 24.53 8.93 -1.00
C THR A 311 25.38 8.28 -2.08
N VAL A 312 26.61 8.78 -2.25
CA VAL A 312 27.60 8.14 -3.14
C VAL A 312 27.88 6.70 -2.66
N GLU A 313 27.95 6.51 -1.34
CA GLU A 313 28.15 5.21 -0.72
C GLU A 313 27.01 4.23 -1.02
N ALA A 314 25.75 4.63 -0.82
CA ALA A 314 24.59 3.83 -1.19
C ALA A 314 24.58 3.50 -2.69
N SER A 315 24.97 4.45 -3.54
CA SER A 315 25.07 4.23 -4.98
C SER A 315 26.14 3.18 -5.33
N ASN A 316 27.28 3.20 -4.65
CA ASN A 316 28.35 2.22 -4.82
C ASN A 316 27.89 0.82 -4.37
N HIS A 317 27.22 0.71 -3.22
CA HIS A 317 26.64 -0.55 -2.76
C HIS A 317 25.65 -1.14 -3.76
N ILE A 318 24.74 -0.31 -4.28
CA ILE A 318 23.77 -0.74 -5.30
C ILE A 318 24.50 -1.21 -6.57
N ALA A 319 25.53 -0.49 -7.03
CA ALA A 319 26.31 -0.85 -8.20
C ALA A 319 27.11 -2.17 -8.01
N ASN A 320 27.56 -2.43 -6.78
CA ASN A 320 28.34 -3.62 -6.44
C ASN A 320 27.51 -4.90 -6.23
N GLY A 321 26.19 -4.81 -6.26
CA GLY A 321 25.36 -5.98 -5.96
C GLY A 321 24.99 -6.12 -4.48
N ASP A 322 25.29 -5.12 -3.65
CA ASP A 322 25.05 -5.22 -2.21
C ASP A 322 23.58 -4.98 -1.90
N ILE A 323 23.02 -5.82 -1.03
CA ILE A 323 21.63 -5.72 -0.55
C ILE A 323 21.62 -5.26 0.91
N ARG A 324 22.73 -5.48 1.62
CA ARG A 324 22.88 -5.23 3.04
C ARG A 324 24.05 -4.30 3.27
N TRP A 325 23.73 -3.03 3.45
CA TRP A 325 24.63 -2.04 4.01
C TRP A 325 23.89 -1.28 5.10
N ASP A 326 24.65 -0.74 6.04
CA ASP A 326 24.08 0.06 7.12
C ASP A 326 23.94 1.51 6.65
N ASP A 327 22.71 2.01 6.67
CA ASP A 327 22.40 3.41 6.38
C ASP A 327 21.23 3.80 7.29
N PRO A 328 21.48 4.55 8.37
CA PRO A 328 20.44 4.91 9.34
C PRO A 328 19.27 5.67 8.73
N GLY A 329 19.51 6.50 7.70
CA GLY A 329 18.48 7.25 7.01
C GLY A 329 17.56 6.35 6.19
N LEU A 330 18.15 5.39 5.46
CA LEU A 330 17.38 4.35 4.75
C LEU A 330 16.66 3.42 5.73
N ALA A 331 17.31 3.05 6.84
CA ALA A 331 16.76 2.16 7.85
C ALA A 331 15.49 2.75 8.47
N PHE A 332 15.48 4.04 8.82
CA PHE A 332 14.30 4.70 9.38
C PHE A 332 13.10 4.70 8.42
N ALA A 333 13.30 5.12 7.17
CA ALA A 333 12.21 5.14 6.18
C ALA A 333 11.69 3.72 5.90
N ARG A 334 12.59 2.74 5.75
CA ARG A 334 12.24 1.33 5.57
C ARG A 334 11.43 0.79 6.73
N GLU A 335 11.82 1.08 7.97
CA GLU A 335 11.13 0.59 9.15
C GLU A 335 9.75 1.23 9.30
N ASN A 336 9.61 2.52 8.97
CA ASN A 336 8.30 3.19 8.90
C ASN A 336 7.39 2.55 7.85
N ILE A 337 7.91 2.23 6.67
CA ILE A 337 7.13 1.57 5.62
C ILE A 337 6.67 0.19 6.06
N LEU A 338 7.56 -0.61 6.66
CA LEU A 338 7.20 -1.95 7.14
C LEU A 338 6.25 -1.89 8.33
N ASN A 339 6.42 -0.96 9.26
CA ASN A 339 5.47 -0.77 10.36
C ASN A 339 4.10 -0.31 9.84
N TRP A 340 4.05 0.55 8.82
CA TRP A 340 2.79 0.98 8.20
C TRP A 340 2.11 -0.15 7.41
N ALA A 341 2.88 -0.91 6.62
CA ALA A 341 2.34 -2.00 5.81
C ALA A 341 2.08 -3.28 6.63
N LEU A 342 2.72 -3.46 7.78
CA LEU A 342 2.69 -4.67 8.60
C LEU A 342 2.69 -4.31 10.11
N PRO A 343 1.69 -3.56 10.61
CA PRO A 343 1.68 -2.99 11.96
C PRO A 343 1.84 -4.03 13.08
N ASP A 344 1.32 -5.24 12.88
CA ASP A 344 1.35 -6.30 13.91
C ASP A 344 2.60 -7.19 13.84
N ARG A 345 3.60 -6.84 13.03
CA ARG A 345 4.82 -7.66 12.82
C ARG A 345 6.04 -7.14 13.59
N GLY A 346 5.86 -6.18 14.49
CA GLY A 346 6.88 -5.76 15.46
C GLY A 346 8.00 -4.88 14.91
N PHE A 347 7.77 -4.20 13.79
CA PHE A 347 8.70 -3.20 13.27
C PHE A 347 8.69 -1.97 14.20
N ASN A 348 9.88 -1.42 14.49
CA ASN A 348 10.03 -0.32 15.43
C ASN A 348 10.88 0.80 14.82
N PRO A 349 10.23 1.80 14.20
CA PRO A 349 10.94 2.91 13.57
C PRO A 349 11.76 3.76 14.54
N ASP A 350 11.34 3.89 15.81
CA ASP A 350 12.01 4.73 16.79
C ASP A 350 13.46 4.29 17.05
N ARG A 351 13.76 2.99 16.89
CA ARG A 351 15.13 2.45 17.00
C ARG A 351 16.10 3.00 15.96
N PHE A 352 15.57 3.47 14.83
CA PHE A 352 16.35 3.96 13.70
C PHE A 352 16.20 5.47 13.52
N ASN A 353 15.48 6.15 14.42
CA ASN A 353 15.23 7.57 14.30
C ASN A 353 16.54 8.37 14.37
N PRO A 354 16.97 9.04 13.29
CA PRO A 354 18.24 9.75 13.25
C PRO A 354 18.28 10.92 14.26
N ASN A 355 17.12 11.47 14.64
CA ASN A 355 17.03 12.57 15.59
C ASN A 355 17.06 12.12 17.07
N ALA A 356 16.81 10.84 17.35
CA ALA A 356 16.82 10.33 18.73
C ALA A 356 18.24 10.31 19.33
N ASN A 357 19.27 10.14 18.50
CA ASN A 357 20.67 10.13 18.94
C ASN A 357 21.24 11.52 19.24
N ASP A 358 20.62 12.59 18.75
CA ASP A 358 21.08 13.96 18.99
C ASP A 358 20.64 14.50 20.36
N ASP A 359 19.49 14.06 20.88
CA ASP A 359 19.03 14.47 22.21
C ASP A 359 19.86 13.85 23.34
N ASP A 360 20.33 12.61 23.17
CA ASP A 360 21.26 11.99 24.13
C ASP A 360 22.67 12.62 24.08
N ARG A 361 23.12 13.05 22.90
CA ARG A 361 24.38 13.81 22.77
C ARG A 361 24.28 15.22 23.37
N ARG A 362 23.11 15.86 23.32
CA ARG A 362 22.87 17.15 23.99
C ARG A 362 22.79 17.01 25.51
N LYS A 363 22.19 15.94 26.03
CA LYS A 363 22.18 15.65 27.48
C LYS A 363 23.56 15.30 28.04
N GLY A 364 24.45 14.72 27.23
CA GLY A 364 25.84 14.41 27.61
C GLY A 364 26.81 15.59 27.61
N ARG A 365 26.50 16.69 26.91
CA ARG A 365 27.36 17.90 26.84
C ARG A 365 27.01 19.00 27.86
N GLY A 366 25.93 18.83 28.63
CA GLY A 366 25.52 19.74 29.71
C GLY A 366 26.03 19.36 31.12
N ARG A 367 26.86 18.31 31.23
CA ARG A 367 27.50 17.90 32.48
C ARG A 367 29.00 17.69 32.27
N ARG A 368 29.74 18.79 32.17
CA ARG A 368 31.14 18.88 32.61
C ARG A 368 31.40 20.26 33.18
#